data_AF-A0A0S6VZC9-F1
#
_entry.id   AF-A0A0S6VZC9-F1
#
_cell.length_a   1.000
_cell.length_b   1.000
_cell.length_c   1.000
_cell.angle_alpha   90.00
_cell.angle_beta   90.00
_cell.angle_gamma   90.00
#
_symmetry.space_group_name_H-M   'P 1'
#
loop_
_entity.id
_entity.type
_entity.pdbx_description
1 polymer ?
#
loop_
_entity_poly.entity_id
_entity_poly.type
_entity_poly.pdbx_seq_one_letter_code
_entity_poly.pdbx_strand_id
1 'polypeptide(L)'
;MLARLDNSVIFKKLFTDREVLQAFVKDITGVTIEPDIIETEKSFAPPIGAIDIKMDIFAEDTAHRVIVEIQRVKYDYHYDRFLHYLLAAILELQRTHTQYQLGKTVYTIVWLTSKDDSRPHDLVTTQFQSLASDGTNVPLYPHKLFFLNPNYRSDVTPAGIRDWLELVFESIAHPAAPHLNSARSIIRKATGLIESDGLTPQERRIAMEEQGYEEHLALREEKGWQEGHEEGREEGRQLEKQAMAQGMLTEGFNPALIAKITGLSLEQVLALR
;
A
#
# COMPACT_ATOMS: atom_id res chain seq x y z
N MET A 1 20.88 -12.29 -2.88
CA MET A 1 19.86 -11.29 -3.26
C MET A 1 18.61 -11.56 -2.45
N LEU A 2 17.90 -10.52 -2.00
CA LEU A 2 16.60 -10.67 -1.34
C LEU A 2 15.49 -10.73 -2.38
N ALA A 3 14.52 -11.60 -2.15
CA ALA A 3 13.22 -11.52 -2.80
C ALA A 3 12.45 -10.33 -2.21
N ARG A 4 11.70 -9.64 -3.07
CA ARG A 4 11.04 -8.38 -2.69
C ARG A 4 9.83 -8.65 -1.80
N LEU A 5 9.70 -7.92 -0.69
CA LEU A 5 8.58 -8.06 0.23
C LEU A 5 7.30 -7.35 -0.20
N ASP A 6 7.34 -6.57 -1.29
CA ASP A 6 6.10 -6.14 -1.94
C ASP A 6 5.41 -7.28 -2.70
N ASN A 7 6.09 -8.41 -2.96
CA ASN A 7 5.46 -9.59 -3.53
C ASN A 7 4.62 -10.35 -2.49
N SER A 8 3.37 -10.68 -2.85
CA SER A 8 2.41 -11.31 -1.92
C SER A 8 2.85 -12.70 -1.42
N VAL A 9 3.55 -13.49 -2.25
CA VAL A 9 4.04 -14.83 -1.88
C VAL A 9 5.19 -14.73 -0.90
N ILE A 10 6.15 -13.84 -1.16
CA ILE A 10 7.31 -13.62 -0.30
C ILE A 10 6.88 -13.06 1.05
N PHE A 11 5.95 -12.11 1.03
CA PHE A 11 5.33 -11.55 2.23
C PHE A 11 4.67 -12.64 3.09
N LYS A 12 3.85 -13.49 2.47
CA LYS A 12 3.18 -14.59 3.18
C LYS A 12 4.17 -15.62 3.73
N LYS A 13 5.20 -15.97 2.95
CA LYS A 13 6.28 -16.85 3.40
C LYS A 13 6.97 -16.32 4.66
N LEU A 14 7.25 -15.00 4.70
CA LEU A 14 7.90 -14.37 5.84
C LEU A 14 7.02 -14.44 7.10
N PHE A 15 5.77 -14.03 6.99
CA PHE A 15 4.87 -13.88 8.15
C PHE A 15 4.13 -15.17 8.55
N THR A 16 4.31 -16.26 7.81
CA THR A 16 3.90 -17.62 8.25
C THR A 16 4.96 -18.29 9.12
N ASP A 17 6.19 -17.77 9.20
CA ASP A 17 7.14 -18.18 10.24
C ASP A 17 6.69 -17.64 11.60
N ARG A 18 6.44 -18.55 12.53
CA ARG A 18 5.89 -18.24 13.85
C ARG A 18 6.75 -17.25 14.64
N GLU A 19 8.06 -17.46 14.69
CA GLU A 19 8.94 -16.59 15.49
C GLU A 19 9.01 -15.19 14.89
N VAL A 20 9.03 -15.10 13.55
CA VAL A 20 9.01 -13.83 12.83
C VAL A 20 7.72 -13.07 13.12
N LEU A 21 6.56 -13.73 12.98
CA LEU A 21 5.28 -13.10 13.26
C LEU A 21 5.18 -12.64 14.71
N GLN A 22 5.58 -13.48 15.68
CA GLN A 22 5.54 -13.15 17.10
C GLN A 22 6.41 -11.93 17.44
N ALA A 23 7.65 -11.91 16.95
CA ALA A 23 8.57 -10.81 17.18
C ALA A 23 8.10 -9.52 16.50
N PHE A 24 7.61 -9.62 15.27
CA PHE A 24 7.04 -8.50 14.54
C PHE A 24 5.86 -7.89 15.28
N VAL A 25 4.86 -8.71 15.64
CA VAL A 25 3.68 -8.24 16.38
C VAL A 25 4.07 -7.61 17.70
N LYS A 26 5.02 -8.20 18.42
CA LYS A 26 5.53 -7.63 19.68
C LYS A 26 6.17 -6.27 19.49
N ASP A 27 6.97 -6.07 18.45
CA ASP A 27 7.61 -4.78 18.18
C ASP A 27 6.60 -3.68 17.81
N ILE A 28 5.55 -4.02 17.05
CA ILE A 28 4.54 -3.06 16.61
C ILE A 28 3.54 -2.73 17.72
N THR A 29 3.06 -3.76 18.42
CA THR A 29 1.89 -3.64 19.32
C THR A 29 2.27 -3.64 20.80
N GLY A 30 3.47 -4.12 21.14
CA GLY A 30 3.88 -4.41 22.52
C GLY A 30 3.33 -5.73 23.08
N VAL A 31 2.51 -6.45 22.32
CA VAL A 31 1.82 -7.66 22.75
C VAL A 31 2.56 -8.91 22.31
N THR A 32 2.66 -9.89 23.21
CA THR A 32 3.14 -11.23 22.87
C THR A 32 1.96 -12.09 22.48
N ILE A 33 2.06 -12.76 21.33
CA ILE A 33 1.04 -13.68 20.82
C ILE A 33 1.61 -15.10 20.73
N GLU A 34 0.76 -16.11 20.87
CA GLU A 34 1.13 -17.52 20.72
C GLU A 34 0.10 -18.26 19.84
N PRO A 35 0.01 -17.91 18.54
CA PRO A 35 -1.08 -18.40 17.70
C PRO A 35 -0.88 -19.88 17.36
N ASP A 36 -1.88 -20.74 17.59
CA ASP A 36 -1.75 -22.16 17.26
C ASP A 36 -1.56 -22.39 15.75
N ILE A 37 -2.33 -21.64 14.95
CA ILE A 37 -2.35 -21.71 13.49
C ILE A 37 -2.16 -20.31 12.94
N ILE A 38 -1.35 -20.20 11.88
CA ILE A 38 -1.24 -19.00 11.05
C ILE A 38 -1.85 -19.37 9.70
N GLU A 39 -2.99 -18.76 9.39
CA GLU A 39 -3.69 -18.94 8.12
C GLU A 39 -3.26 -17.83 7.15
N THR A 40 -3.17 -18.18 5.87
CA THR A 40 -3.03 -17.21 4.78
C THR A 40 -4.34 -17.13 4.02
N GLU A 41 -4.66 -15.96 3.45
CA GLU A 41 -5.81 -15.80 2.56
C GLU A 41 -7.15 -16.13 3.24
N LYS A 42 -7.26 -15.80 4.53
CA LYS A 42 -8.42 -16.13 5.36
C LYS A 42 -9.64 -15.33 4.92
N SER A 43 -10.75 -16.03 4.72
CA SER A 43 -12.08 -15.44 4.59
C SER A 43 -12.99 -15.99 5.69
N PHE A 44 -13.99 -15.21 6.09
CA PHE A 44 -14.98 -15.64 7.07
C PHE A 44 -16.12 -16.41 6.42
N ALA A 45 -16.59 -17.44 7.12
CA ALA A 45 -17.75 -18.24 6.75
C ALA A 45 -18.70 -18.32 7.97
N PRO A 46 -19.93 -17.77 7.88
CA PRO A 46 -20.48 -17.04 6.74
C PRO A 46 -19.76 -15.71 6.45
N PRO A 47 -19.87 -15.15 5.23
CA PRO A 47 -19.29 -13.86 4.92
C PRO A 47 -19.91 -12.76 5.79
N ILE A 48 -19.10 -11.75 6.10
CA ILE A 48 -19.52 -10.59 6.89
C ILE A 48 -19.75 -9.41 5.95
N GLY A 49 -21.00 -8.97 5.85
CA GLY A 49 -21.39 -7.92 4.91
C GLY A 49 -21.33 -8.38 3.45
N ALA A 50 -21.29 -7.42 2.52
CA ALA A 50 -21.30 -7.67 1.08
C ALA A 50 -19.90 -7.64 0.43
N ILE A 51 -18.86 -7.37 1.22
CA ILE A 51 -17.47 -7.27 0.75
C ILE A 51 -16.80 -8.62 0.95
N ASP A 52 -16.18 -9.14 -0.10
CA ASP A 52 -15.34 -10.32 0.00
C ASP A 52 -14.02 -9.94 0.69
N ILE A 53 -13.93 -10.30 1.98
CA ILE A 53 -12.75 -10.03 2.81
C ILE A 53 -11.84 -11.25 2.73
N LYS A 54 -10.60 -10.99 2.34
CA LYS A 54 -9.54 -11.98 2.25
C LYS A 54 -8.28 -11.39 2.88
N MET A 55 -7.85 -11.99 3.98
CA MET A 55 -6.77 -11.48 4.82
C MET A 55 -5.47 -12.20 4.49
N ASP A 56 -4.40 -11.46 4.19
CA ASP A 56 -3.13 -12.05 3.77
C ASP A 56 -2.54 -12.98 4.83
N ILE A 57 -2.49 -12.53 6.07
CA ILE A 57 -2.08 -13.29 7.26
C ILE A 57 -3.14 -13.13 8.33
N PHE A 58 -3.61 -14.25 8.87
CA PHE A 58 -4.53 -14.30 9.99
C PHE A 58 -3.98 -15.27 11.04
N ALA A 59 -3.80 -14.77 12.27
CA ALA A 59 -3.29 -15.55 13.38
C ALA A 59 -4.11 -15.26 14.63
N GLU A 60 -4.33 -16.29 15.44
CA GLU A 60 -5.17 -16.16 16.64
C GLU A 60 -4.65 -17.05 17.76
N ASP A 61 -4.63 -16.50 18.98
CA ASP A 61 -4.43 -17.24 20.23
C ASP A 61 -5.67 -17.07 21.14
N THR A 62 -5.55 -17.42 22.42
CA THR A 62 -6.67 -17.34 23.37
C THR A 62 -7.13 -15.90 23.69
N ALA A 63 -6.24 -14.92 23.58
CA ALA A 63 -6.47 -13.52 23.98
C ALA A 63 -6.39 -12.51 22.83
N HIS A 64 -5.79 -12.88 21.70
CA HIS A 64 -5.48 -11.98 20.60
C HIS A 64 -5.85 -12.59 19.25
N ARG A 65 -6.29 -11.71 18.35
CA ARG A 65 -6.42 -11.95 16.92
C ARG A 65 -5.57 -10.92 16.20
N VAL A 66 -4.70 -11.38 15.31
CA VAL A 66 -3.80 -10.55 14.54
C VAL A 66 -4.02 -10.78 13.06
N ILE A 67 -4.13 -9.67 12.33
CA ILE A 67 -4.21 -9.63 10.89
C ILE A 67 -3.02 -8.82 10.39
N VAL A 68 -2.26 -9.37 9.44
CA VAL A 68 -1.16 -8.65 8.78
C VAL A 68 -1.44 -8.61 7.29
N GLU A 69 -1.54 -7.41 6.72
CA GLU A 69 -1.91 -7.17 5.32
C GLU A 69 -0.80 -6.45 4.57
N ILE A 70 -0.72 -6.68 3.26
CA ILE A 70 0.08 -5.86 2.36
C ILE A 70 -0.82 -5.10 1.36
N GLN A 71 -0.62 -3.79 1.27
CA GLN A 71 -1.28 -2.93 0.30
C GLN A 71 -0.22 -2.34 -0.62
N ARG A 72 -0.17 -2.87 -1.84
CA ARG A 72 0.82 -2.49 -2.86
C ARG A 72 0.42 -1.24 -3.63
N VAL A 73 -0.81 -1.24 -4.11
CA VAL A 73 -1.38 -0.14 -4.90
C VAL A 73 -1.88 0.94 -3.96
N LYS A 74 -1.51 2.19 -4.23
CA LYS A 74 -2.09 3.34 -3.54
C LYS A 74 -3.49 3.61 -4.07
N TYR A 75 -4.50 3.23 -3.30
CA TYR A 75 -5.88 3.70 -3.49
C TYR A 75 -6.14 4.91 -2.59
N ASP A 76 -7.10 5.76 -2.93
CA ASP A 76 -7.59 6.83 -2.05
C ASP A 76 -8.36 6.28 -0.83
N TYR A 77 -8.95 5.09 -0.94
CA TYR A 77 -9.80 4.47 0.09
C TYR A 77 -9.10 3.42 0.98
N HIS A 78 -7.78 3.21 0.89
CA HIS A 78 -7.15 2.08 1.59
C HIS A 78 -7.28 2.14 3.12
N TYR A 79 -7.24 3.33 3.72
CA TYR A 79 -7.47 3.49 5.17
C TYR A 79 -8.86 3.01 5.59
N ASP A 80 -9.89 3.40 4.84
CA ASP A 80 -11.27 2.97 5.10
C ASP A 80 -11.43 1.47 4.85
N ARG A 81 -10.82 0.92 3.79
CA ARG A 81 -10.83 -0.52 3.52
C ARG A 81 -10.33 -1.33 4.72
N PHE A 82 -9.20 -0.95 5.31
CA PHE A 82 -8.65 -1.71 6.44
C PHE A 82 -9.37 -1.44 7.76
N LEU A 83 -10.04 -0.29 7.91
CA LEU A 83 -11.02 -0.10 8.99
C LEU A 83 -12.18 -1.11 8.86
N HIS A 84 -12.71 -1.33 7.65
CA HIS A 84 -13.74 -2.34 7.43
C HIS A 84 -13.24 -3.75 7.79
N TYR A 85 -11.99 -4.08 7.48
CA TYR A 85 -11.42 -5.39 7.81
C TYR A 85 -11.29 -5.57 9.33
N LEU A 86 -10.81 -4.55 10.05
CA LEU A 86 -10.77 -4.56 11.52
C LEU A 86 -12.18 -4.78 12.10
N LEU A 87 -13.18 -4.04 11.63
CA LEU A 87 -14.55 -4.13 12.13
C LEU A 87 -15.18 -5.49 11.83
N ALA A 88 -14.96 -6.06 10.64
CA ALA A 88 -15.42 -7.40 10.31
C ALA A 88 -14.76 -8.46 11.19
N ALA A 89 -13.45 -8.34 11.45
CA ALA A 89 -12.72 -9.24 12.33
C ALA A 89 -13.19 -9.17 13.79
N ILE A 90 -13.62 -7.98 14.25
CA ILE A 90 -14.25 -7.81 15.56
C ILE A 90 -15.65 -8.44 15.56
N LEU A 91 -16.45 -8.19 14.53
CA LEU A 91 -17.82 -8.71 14.44
C LEU A 91 -17.84 -10.24 14.40
N GLU A 92 -16.87 -10.88 13.74
CA GLU A 92 -16.79 -12.34 13.66
C GLU A 92 -16.55 -13.00 15.02
N LEU A 93 -15.87 -12.33 15.96
CA LEU A 93 -15.66 -12.87 17.32
C LEU A 93 -17.00 -13.15 18.01
N GLN A 94 -18.05 -12.39 17.66
CA GLN A 94 -19.36 -12.50 18.27
C GLN A 94 -20.18 -13.62 17.62
N ARG A 95 -20.05 -14.83 18.14
CA ARG A 95 -20.73 -16.03 17.59
C ARG A 95 -22.08 -16.35 18.22
N THR A 96 -22.37 -15.81 19.41
CA THR A 96 -23.59 -16.14 20.15
C THR A 96 -24.19 -14.92 20.84
N HIS A 97 -25.53 -14.85 20.88
CA HIS A 97 -26.27 -13.75 21.53
C HIS A 97 -26.18 -13.77 23.06
N THR A 98 -25.60 -14.80 23.67
CA THR A 98 -25.53 -14.99 25.12
C THR A 98 -24.31 -14.34 25.78
N GLN A 99 -23.27 -14.01 25.00
CA GLN A 99 -22.04 -13.41 25.51
C GLN A 99 -21.59 -12.31 24.55
N TYR A 100 -21.84 -11.04 24.90
CA TYR A 100 -21.47 -9.85 24.11
C TYR A 100 -20.07 -9.31 24.41
N GLN A 101 -19.40 -9.85 25.43
CA GLN A 101 -18.02 -9.48 25.73
C GLN A 101 -17.09 -10.14 24.70
N LEU A 102 -16.29 -9.30 24.04
CA LEU A 102 -15.25 -9.76 23.13
C LEU A 102 -14.13 -10.42 23.93
N GLY A 103 -13.95 -11.73 23.74
CA GLY A 103 -12.92 -12.50 24.44
C GLY A 103 -11.49 -12.27 23.93
N LYS A 104 -11.33 -11.55 22.81
CA LYS A 104 -10.03 -11.30 22.18
C LYS A 104 -9.85 -9.85 21.79
N THR A 105 -8.62 -9.35 21.90
CA THR A 105 -8.23 -8.08 21.31
C THR A 105 -7.81 -8.30 19.85
N VAL A 106 -8.22 -7.40 18.96
CA VAL A 106 -7.94 -7.50 17.52
C VAL A 106 -6.92 -6.43 17.14
N TYR A 107 -5.84 -6.86 16.49
CA TYR A 107 -4.83 -6.00 15.89
C TYR A 107 -4.78 -6.23 14.39
N THR A 108 -4.90 -5.16 13.61
CA THR A 108 -4.66 -5.21 12.16
C THR A 108 -3.43 -4.37 11.85
N ILE A 109 -2.46 -4.94 11.16
CA ILE A 109 -1.19 -4.28 10.79
C ILE A 109 -1.08 -4.29 9.27
N VAL A 110 -0.99 -3.13 8.65
CA VAL A 110 -1.03 -2.96 7.20
C VAL A 110 0.28 -2.36 6.71
N TRP A 111 0.92 -3.04 5.77
CA TRP A 111 2.10 -2.54 5.06
C TRP A 111 1.70 -1.78 3.81
N LEU A 112 1.96 -0.47 3.78
CA LEU A 112 1.81 0.39 2.61
C LEU A 112 3.15 0.46 1.87
N THR A 113 3.35 -0.34 0.83
CA THR A 113 4.66 -0.39 0.14
C THR A 113 4.86 0.73 -0.86
N SER A 114 3.77 1.33 -1.36
CA SER A 114 3.82 2.56 -2.14
C SER A 114 4.09 3.79 -1.27
N LYS A 115 4.88 4.72 -1.79
CA LYS A 115 5.09 6.04 -1.18
C LYS A 115 3.77 6.84 -1.20
N ASP A 116 3.42 7.46 -0.07
CA ASP A 116 2.23 8.32 0.06
C ASP A 116 2.58 9.72 0.56
N ASP A 117 2.91 10.61 -0.38
CA ASP A 117 3.37 11.96 -0.04
C ASP A 117 2.27 12.83 0.58
N SER A 118 1.00 12.40 0.54
CA SER A 118 -0.08 13.08 1.26
C SER A 118 -0.08 12.79 2.77
N ARG A 119 0.56 11.69 3.19
CA ARG A 119 0.63 11.22 4.58
C ARG A 119 2.03 10.63 4.85
N PRO A 120 3.07 11.47 4.94
CA PRO A 120 4.46 11.05 5.01
C PRO A 120 4.85 10.55 6.42
N HIS A 121 4.24 9.45 6.85
CA HIS A 121 4.46 8.84 8.16
C HIS A 121 4.92 7.39 8.01
N ASP A 122 5.89 7.01 8.83
CA ASP A 122 6.42 5.65 8.94
C ASP A 122 5.46 4.69 9.66
N LEU A 123 4.82 5.18 10.71
CA LEU A 123 3.85 4.47 11.52
C LEU A 123 2.66 5.37 11.83
N VAL A 124 1.45 4.91 11.50
CA VAL A 124 0.20 5.50 11.96
C VAL A 124 -0.56 4.47 12.77
N THR A 125 -0.93 4.81 14.00
CA THR A 125 -1.75 3.96 14.86
C THR A 125 -3.14 4.57 15.02
N THR A 126 -4.17 3.79 14.72
CA THR A 126 -5.57 4.12 14.94
C THR A 126 -6.12 3.29 16.09
N GLN A 127 -6.82 3.95 17.01
CA GLN A 127 -7.45 3.32 18.17
C GLN A 127 -8.78 4.01 18.49
N PHE A 128 -9.69 3.29 19.15
CA PHE A 128 -10.92 3.87 19.65
C PHE A 128 -10.65 4.61 20.96
N GLN A 129 -10.85 5.92 20.97
CA GLN A 129 -10.76 6.72 22.18
C GLN A 129 -12.15 6.89 22.79
N SER A 130 -12.29 6.62 24.09
CA SER A 130 -13.51 6.97 24.83
C SER A 130 -13.16 7.98 25.90
N LEU A 131 -13.86 9.10 25.92
CA LEU A 131 -13.62 10.19 26.84
C LEU A 131 -14.82 10.34 27.76
N ALA A 132 -14.57 10.43 29.06
CA ALA A 132 -15.55 10.91 30.02
C ALA A 132 -15.83 12.41 29.80
N SER A 133 -16.90 12.93 30.39
CA SER A 133 -17.30 14.33 30.23
C SER A 133 -16.26 15.35 30.73
N ASP A 134 -15.34 14.91 31.58
CA ASP A 134 -14.21 15.71 32.10
C ASP A 134 -12.94 15.61 31.23
N GLY A 135 -12.99 14.88 30.12
CA GLY A 135 -11.85 14.62 29.24
C GLY A 135 -10.97 13.44 29.67
N THR A 136 -11.30 12.75 30.78
CA THR A 136 -10.56 11.56 31.21
C THR A 136 -10.71 10.45 30.17
N ASN A 137 -9.60 9.85 29.75
CA ASN A 137 -9.62 8.69 28.86
C ASN A 137 -10.11 7.44 29.59
N VAL A 138 -11.15 6.80 29.04
CA VAL A 138 -11.73 5.55 29.54
C VAL A 138 -11.43 4.46 28.49
N PRO A 139 -10.49 3.54 28.74
CA PRO A 139 -10.09 2.56 27.73
C PRO A 139 -11.13 1.44 27.61
N LEU A 140 -12.18 1.67 26.82
CA LEU A 140 -13.26 0.69 26.62
C LEU A 140 -12.94 -0.35 25.54
N TYR A 141 -12.16 0.02 24.53
CA TYR A 141 -11.95 -0.78 23.33
C TYR A 141 -10.46 -0.93 23.03
N PRO A 142 -9.87 -2.13 23.21
CA PRO A 142 -8.43 -2.34 23.10
C PRO A 142 -7.93 -2.59 21.66
N HIS A 143 -8.85 -2.65 20.68
CA HIS A 143 -8.54 -2.93 19.28
C HIS A 143 -7.77 -1.79 18.62
N LYS A 144 -6.78 -2.13 17.79
CA LYS A 144 -5.94 -1.14 17.10
C LYS A 144 -5.66 -1.55 15.65
N LEU A 145 -5.50 -0.52 14.81
CA LEU A 145 -5.07 -0.64 13.43
C LEU A 145 -3.76 0.12 13.26
N PHE A 146 -2.77 -0.50 12.62
CA PHE A 146 -1.45 0.06 12.40
C PHE A 146 -1.20 0.13 10.90
N PHE A 147 -0.72 1.27 10.41
CA PHE A 147 -0.23 1.42 9.04
C PHE A 147 1.27 1.68 9.09
N LEU A 148 2.02 0.85 8.40
CA LEU A 148 3.47 0.91 8.28
C LEU A 148 3.84 1.33 6.87
N ASN A 149 4.67 2.36 6.72
CA ASN A 149 5.21 2.76 5.42
C ASN A 149 6.74 2.82 5.47
N PRO A 150 7.45 1.88 4.82
CA PRO A 150 8.91 1.79 4.87
C PRO A 150 9.61 2.96 4.18
N ASN A 151 8.91 3.74 3.34
CA ASN A 151 9.45 4.90 2.63
C ASN A 151 9.69 6.12 3.52
N TYR A 152 9.09 6.16 4.72
CA TYR A 152 9.16 7.30 5.64
C TYR A 152 9.92 7.01 6.94
N ARG A 153 10.58 5.84 7.02
CA ARG A 153 11.42 5.46 8.16
C ARG A 153 12.46 6.54 8.46
N SER A 154 12.76 6.75 9.74
CA SER A 154 13.70 7.78 10.18
C SER A 154 14.35 7.41 11.52
N ASP A 155 15.22 8.28 12.03
CA ASP A 155 15.86 8.08 13.33
C ASP A 155 14.90 8.20 14.53
N VAL A 156 13.71 8.77 14.33
CA VAL A 156 12.67 8.82 15.37
C VAL A 156 11.80 7.56 15.41
N THR A 157 11.84 6.73 14.37
CA THR A 157 11.13 5.45 14.34
C THR A 157 11.66 4.54 15.46
N PRO A 158 10.79 3.94 16.29
CA PRO A 158 11.24 3.00 17.32
C PRO A 158 12.11 1.88 16.74
N ALA A 159 13.26 1.61 17.36
CA ALA A 159 14.31 0.77 16.75
C ALA A 159 13.80 -0.60 16.26
N GLY A 160 12.97 -1.29 17.05
CA GLY A 160 12.40 -2.58 16.64
C GLY A 160 11.51 -2.49 15.40
N ILE A 161 10.72 -1.42 15.28
CA ILE A 161 9.86 -1.13 14.12
C ILE A 161 10.73 -0.75 12.92
N ARG A 162 11.75 0.09 13.14
CA ARG A 162 12.67 0.56 12.10
C ARG A 162 13.38 -0.61 11.41
N ASP A 163 13.85 -1.60 12.16
CA ASP A 163 14.47 -2.80 11.58
C ASP A 163 13.54 -3.50 10.57
N TRP A 164 12.23 -3.60 10.87
CA TRP A 164 11.25 -4.20 9.94
C TRP A 164 10.98 -3.30 8.73
N LEU A 165 10.87 -1.98 8.92
CA LEU A 165 10.71 -1.04 7.83
C LEU A 165 11.93 -1.06 6.88
N GLU A 166 13.14 -1.17 7.44
CA GLU A 166 14.38 -1.34 6.67
C GLU A 166 14.39 -2.67 5.92
N LEU A 167 13.99 -3.79 6.54
CA LEU A 167 13.87 -5.07 5.86
C LEU A 167 12.98 -4.99 4.61
N VAL A 168 11.78 -4.41 4.76
CA VAL A 168 10.86 -4.25 3.62
C VAL A 168 11.47 -3.31 2.58
N PHE A 169 11.96 -2.13 2.99
CA PHE A 169 12.54 -1.16 2.05
C PHE A 169 13.73 -1.72 1.28
N GLU A 170 14.71 -2.32 1.96
CA GLU A 170 15.94 -2.80 1.34
C GLU A 170 15.66 -4.00 0.43
N SER A 171 14.67 -4.84 0.76
CA SER A 171 14.23 -5.92 -0.16
C SER A 171 13.65 -5.39 -1.47
N ILE A 172 13.12 -4.17 -1.48
CA ILE A 172 12.49 -3.51 -2.63
C ILE A 172 13.51 -2.65 -3.38
N ALA A 173 14.26 -1.81 -2.67
CA ALA A 173 15.13 -0.79 -3.26
C ALA A 173 16.55 -1.32 -3.54
N HIS A 174 17.10 -2.17 -2.67
CA HIS A 174 18.50 -2.61 -2.72
C HIS A 174 18.66 -4.14 -2.52
N PRO A 175 17.89 -4.99 -3.22
CA PRO A 175 17.86 -6.43 -2.95
C PRO A 175 19.21 -7.15 -3.12
N ALA A 176 20.13 -6.62 -3.91
CA ALA A 176 21.45 -7.22 -4.13
C ALA A 176 22.45 -6.96 -2.99
N ALA A 177 22.32 -5.83 -2.30
CA ALA A 177 23.24 -5.39 -1.25
C ALA A 177 22.45 -4.66 -0.13
N PRO A 178 21.55 -5.35 0.57
CA PRO A 178 20.67 -4.74 1.55
C PRO A 178 21.45 -4.33 2.80
N HIS A 179 21.18 -3.13 3.34
CA HIS A 179 21.76 -2.69 4.60
C HIS A 179 20.80 -2.95 5.77
N LEU A 180 21.00 -4.08 6.47
CA LEU A 180 20.12 -4.55 7.54
C LEU A 180 20.85 -4.77 8.86
N ASN A 181 20.11 -4.64 9.97
CA ASN A 181 20.58 -4.95 11.31
C ASN A 181 20.75 -6.46 11.54
N SER A 182 21.80 -7.02 10.95
CA SER A 182 22.12 -8.45 11.02
C SER A 182 22.56 -8.92 12.40
N ALA A 183 22.86 -8.02 13.33
CA ALA A 183 23.12 -8.35 14.73
C ALA A 183 21.86 -8.90 15.43
N ARG A 184 20.69 -8.38 15.07
CA ARG A 184 19.41 -8.81 15.63
C ARG A 184 19.00 -10.16 15.04
N SER A 185 18.92 -11.19 15.88
CA SER A 185 18.69 -12.58 15.44
C SER A 185 17.43 -12.77 14.62
N ILE A 186 16.33 -12.08 14.99
CA ILE A 186 15.08 -12.21 14.25
C ILE A 186 15.14 -11.58 12.86
N ILE A 187 15.84 -10.46 12.72
CA ILE A 187 16.03 -9.81 11.41
C ILE A 187 16.91 -10.68 10.53
N ARG A 188 18.00 -11.23 11.08
CA ARG A 188 18.84 -12.21 10.38
C ARG A 188 18.04 -13.44 9.93
N LYS A 189 17.14 -13.97 10.77
CA LYS A 189 16.24 -15.07 10.40
C LYS A 189 15.28 -14.65 9.28
N ALA A 190 14.62 -13.50 9.43
CA ALA A 190 13.71 -12.93 8.44
C ALA A 190 14.39 -12.72 7.08
N THR A 191 15.60 -12.19 7.06
CA THR A 191 16.44 -12.05 5.86
C THR A 191 16.67 -13.41 5.20
N GLY A 192 17.10 -14.43 5.96
CA GLY A 192 17.32 -15.77 5.43
C GLY A 192 16.07 -16.43 4.84
N LEU A 193 14.88 -16.16 5.37
CA LEU A 193 13.62 -16.69 4.82
C LEU A 193 13.27 -16.13 3.44
N ILE A 194 13.72 -14.91 3.14
CA ILE A 194 13.44 -14.22 1.87
C ILE A 194 14.65 -14.13 0.95
N GLU A 195 15.77 -14.75 1.30
CA GLU A 195 16.89 -14.91 0.37
C GLU A 195 16.41 -15.69 -0.86
N SER A 196 16.79 -15.23 -2.05
CA SER A 196 16.31 -15.81 -3.30
C SER A 196 16.60 -17.31 -3.43
N ASP A 197 17.64 -17.82 -2.77
CA ASP A 197 18.01 -19.24 -2.79
C ASP A 197 17.14 -20.09 -1.84
N GLY A 198 16.44 -19.46 -0.88
CA GLY A 198 15.51 -20.10 0.04
C GLY A 198 14.10 -20.32 -0.53
N LEU A 199 13.84 -19.88 -1.77
CA LEU A 199 12.56 -20.05 -2.46
C LEU A 199 12.47 -21.39 -3.19
N THR A 200 11.36 -22.09 -2.98
CA THR A 200 11.00 -23.26 -3.78
C THR A 200 10.80 -22.87 -5.26
N PRO A 201 10.94 -23.80 -6.21
CA PRO A 201 10.67 -23.53 -7.62
C PRO A 201 9.25 -22.98 -7.86
N GLN A 202 8.26 -23.47 -7.11
CA GLN A 202 6.87 -22.97 -7.20
C GLN A 202 6.75 -21.53 -6.70
N GLU A 203 7.31 -21.21 -5.52
CA GLU A 203 7.30 -19.84 -4.98
C GLU A 203 7.98 -18.87 -5.94
N ARG A 204 9.14 -19.27 -6.48
CA ARG A 204 9.88 -18.44 -7.45
C ARG A 204 9.07 -18.16 -8.70
N ARG A 205 8.40 -19.18 -9.27
CA ARG A 205 7.56 -19.01 -10.47
C ARG A 205 6.41 -18.03 -10.22
N ILE A 206 5.66 -18.20 -9.12
CA ILE A 206 4.52 -17.33 -8.81
C ILE A 206 5.00 -15.90 -8.52
N ALA A 207 6.11 -15.75 -7.81
CA ALA A 207 6.69 -14.44 -7.55
C ALA A 207 7.13 -13.72 -8.84
N MET A 208 7.73 -14.46 -9.79
CA MET A 208 8.10 -13.94 -11.11
C MET A 208 6.87 -13.55 -11.95
N GLU A 209 5.79 -14.33 -11.90
CA GLU A 209 4.53 -14.02 -12.61
C GLU A 209 3.89 -12.74 -12.05
N GLU A 210 3.81 -12.60 -10.73
CA GLU A 210 3.28 -11.40 -10.07
C GLU A 210 4.14 -10.17 -10.40
N GLN A 211 5.47 -10.28 -10.31
CA GLN A 211 6.38 -9.19 -10.67
C GLN A 211 6.26 -8.80 -12.15
N GLY A 212 6.24 -9.78 -13.06
CA GLY A 212 6.13 -9.52 -14.49
C GLY A 212 4.80 -8.86 -14.87
N TYR A 213 3.71 -9.22 -14.20
CA TYR A 213 2.41 -8.57 -14.38
C TYR A 213 2.48 -7.07 -14.00
N GLU A 214 3.17 -6.74 -12.92
CA GLU A 214 3.28 -5.36 -12.45
C GLU A 214 4.21 -4.50 -13.28
N GLU A 215 5.36 -5.06 -13.68
CA GLU A 215 6.25 -4.40 -14.63
C GLU A 215 5.50 -4.07 -15.93
N HIS A 216 4.66 -4.99 -16.40
CA HIS A 216 3.82 -4.76 -17.57
C HIS A 216 2.76 -3.67 -17.35
N LEU A 217 2.13 -3.61 -16.17
CA LEU A 217 1.18 -2.53 -15.83
C LEU A 217 1.89 -1.16 -15.77
N ALA A 218 3.03 -1.08 -15.09
CA ALA A 218 3.81 0.14 -14.99
C ALA A 218 4.23 0.66 -16.38
N LEU A 219 4.65 -0.24 -17.27
CA LEU A 219 5.00 0.10 -18.65
C LEU A 219 3.79 0.66 -19.44
N ARG A 220 2.58 0.14 -19.20
CA ARG A 220 1.36 0.66 -19.84
C ARG A 220 0.98 2.03 -19.31
N GLU A 221 1.11 2.26 -18.01
CA GLU A 221 0.87 3.57 -17.40
C GLU A 221 1.85 4.62 -17.91
N GLU A 222 3.15 4.28 -17.99
CA GLU A 222 4.18 5.18 -18.52
C GLU A 222 3.89 5.56 -19.98
N LYS A 223 3.54 4.58 -20.83
CA LYS A 223 3.16 4.84 -22.23
C LYS A 223 1.94 5.73 -22.33
N GLY A 224 0.87 5.42 -21.58
CA GLY A 224 -0.34 6.24 -21.58
C GLY A 224 -0.08 7.68 -21.12
N TRP A 225 0.81 7.87 -20.14
CA TRP A 225 1.25 9.19 -19.72
C TRP A 225 2.03 9.93 -20.81
N GLN A 226 2.97 9.25 -21.47
CA GLN A 226 3.76 9.84 -22.56
C GLN A 226 2.86 10.25 -23.75
N GLU A 227 1.97 9.36 -24.18
CA GLU A 227 1.01 9.62 -25.27
C GLU A 227 0.10 10.80 -24.91
N GLY A 228 -0.55 10.78 -23.74
CA GLY A 228 -1.43 11.87 -23.31
C GLY A 228 -0.70 13.20 -23.12
N HIS A 229 0.56 13.18 -22.68
CA HIS A 229 1.38 14.39 -22.56
C HIS A 229 1.75 14.97 -23.94
N GLU A 230 2.08 14.11 -24.91
CA GLU A 230 2.37 14.53 -26.28
C GLU A 230 1.13 15.08 -26.99
N GLU A 231 -0.01 14.38 -26.88
CA GLU A 231 -1.30 14.84 -27.41
C GLU A 231 -1.68 16.20 -26.83
N GLY A 232 -1.66 16.35 -25.50
CA GLY A 232 -1.99 17.62 -24.85
C GLY A 232 -1.06 18.77 -25.25
N ARG A 233 0.22 18.47 -25.53
CA ARG A 233 1.18 19.46 -26.04
C ARG A 233 0.89 19.84 -27.49
N GLU A 234 0.50 18.89 -28.34
CA GLU A 234 0.10 19.18 -29.73
C GLU A 234 -1.20 20.00 -29.76
N GLU A 235 -2.23 19.59 -29.01
CA GLU A 235 -3.49 20.33 -28.89
C GLU A 235 -3.26 21.76 -28.39
N GLY A 236 -2.44 21.94 -27.35
CA GLY A 236 -2.07 23.26 -26.85
C GLY A 236 -1.40 24.15 -27.90
N ARG A 237 -0.48 23.58 -28.70
CA ARG A 237 0.16 24.30 -29.81
C ARG A 237 -0.84 24.68 -30.91
N GLN A 238 -1.80 23.81 -31.23
CA GLN A 238 -2.82 24.11 -32.23
C GLN A 238 -3.78 25.20 -31.75
N LEU A 239 -4.24 25.13 -30.50
CA LEU A 239 -5.09 26.16 -29.89
C LEU A 239 -4.39 27.53 -29.83
N GLU A 240 -3.10 27.56 -29.48
CA GLU A 240 -2.32 28.81 -29.48
C GLU A 240 -2.22 29.42 -30.88
N LYS A 241 -1.95 28.60 -31.92
CA LYS A 241 -1.94 29.05 -33.31
C LYS A 241 -3.30 29.62 -33.75
N GLN A 242 -4.40 28.97 -33.36
CA GLN A 242 -5.75 29.43 -33.67
C GLN A 242 -6.08 30.74 -32.95
N ALA A 243 -5.77 30.86 -31.67
CA ALA A 243 -5.98 32.09 -30.90
C ALA A 243 -5.16 33.26 -31.46
N MET A 244 -3.90 33.01 -31.84
CA MET A 244 -3.06 34.00 -32.50
C MET A 244 -3.64 34.43 -33.87
N ALA A 245 -4.11 33.47 -34.67
CA ALA A 245 -4.74 33.74 -35.96
C ALA A 245 -6.03 34.57 -35.80
N GLN A 246 -6.87 34.25 -34.80
CA GLN A 246 -8.06 35.03 -34.46
C GLN A 246 -7.70 36.46 -34.08
N GLY A 247 -6.73 36.66 -33.19
CA GLY A 247 -6.26 38.00 -32.82
C GLY A 247 -5.76 38.80 -34.02
N MET A 248 -4.97 38.20 -34.91
CA MET A 248 -4.51 38.85 -36.15
C MET A 248 -5.67 39.17 -37.12
N LEU A 249 -6.69 38.30 -37.21
CA LEU A 249 -7.88 38.56 -38.02
C LEU A 249 -8.67 39.76 -37.48
N THR A 250 -8.83 39.87 -36.17
CA THR A 250 -9.50 41.02 -35.51
C THR A 250 -8.78 42.34 -35.80
N GLU A 251 -7.45 42.32 -35.82
CA GLU A 251 -6.61 43.48 -36.16
C GLU A 251 -6.56 43.77 -37.68
N GLY A 252 -7.27 42.99 -38.52
CA GLY A 252 -7.43 43.26 -39.95
C GLY A 252 -6.26 42.76 -40.83
N PHE A 253 -5.41 41.86 -40.33
CA PHE A 253 -4.33 41.29 -41.13
C PHE A 253 -4.87 40.41 -42.28
N ASN A 254 -4.11 40.36 -43.39
CA ASN A 254 -4.47 39.56 -44.56
C ASN A 254 -4.44 38.04 -44.22
N PRO A 255 -5.51 37.26 -44.47
CA PRO A 255 -5.57 35.83 -44.16
C PRO A 255 -4.44 34.97 -44.74
N ALA A 256 -3.94 35.30 -45.94
CA ALA A 256 -2.81 34.58 -46.55
C ALA A 256 -1.50 34.83 -45.81
N LEU A 257 -1.32 36.03 -45.24
CA LEU A 257 -0.17 36.36 -44.40
C LEU A 257 -0.29 35.68 -43.02
N ILE A 258 -1.49 35.65 -42.43
CA ILE A 258 -1.75 34.98 -41.15
C ILE A 258 -1.45 33.48 -41.27
N ALA A 259 -1.96 32.80 -42.31
CA ALA A 259 -1.68 31.39 -42.58
C ALA A 259 -0.17 31.10 -42.65
N LYS A 260 0.59 31.99 -43.30
CA LYS A 260 2.05 31.88 -43.39
C LYS A 260 2.75 32.05 -42.03
N ILE A 261 2.28 32.95 -41.17
CA ILE A 261 2.90 33.25 -39.87
C ILE A 261 2.57 32.19 -38.83
N THR A 262 1.31 31.78 -38.72
CA THR A 262 0.86 30.80 -37.70
C THR A 262 1.12 29.35 -38.13
N GLY A 263 1.41 29.14 -39.41
CA GLY A 263 1.57 27.81 -40.00
C GLY A 263 0.26 27.02 -40.11
N LEU A 264 -0.88 27.69 -39.98
CA LEU A 264 -2.20 27.14 -40.28
C LEU A 264 -2.44 27.17 -41.79
N SER A 265 -3.27 26.25 -42.30
CA SER A 265 -3.74 26.36 -43.68
C SER A 265 -4.64 27.58 -43.87
N LEU A 266 -4.70 28.10 -45.10
CA LEU A 266 -5.58 29.24 -45.40
C LEU A 266 -7.05 28.92 -45.10
N GLU A 267 -7.48 27.68 -45.35
CA GLU A 267 -8.84 27.22 -45.03
C GLU A 267 -9.10 27.26 -43.53
N GLN A 268 -8.18 26.76 -42.71
CA GLN A 268 -8.28 26.84 -41.25
C GLN A 268 -8.34 28.29 -40.75
N VAL A 269 -7.54 29.19 -41.31
CA VAL A 269 -7.59 30.62 -40.95
C VAL A 269 -8.92 31.26 -41.33
N LEU A 270 -9.46 30.95 -42.51
CA LEU A 270 -10.75 31.48 -42.96
C LEU A 270 -11.92 30.94 -42.14
N ALA A 271 -11.82 29.71 -41.63
CA ALA A 271 -12.81 29.10 -40.75
C ALA A 271 -12.85 29.69 -39.34
N LEU A 272 -11.85 30.49 -38.94
CA LEU A 272 -11.78 31.18 -37.63
C LEU A 272 -12.43 32.57 -37.64
N ARG A 273 -13.00 33.02 -38.77
CA ARG A 273 -13.67 34.31 -38.92
C ARG A 273 -15.08 34.34 -38.37
#